data_AF-A0A853M8R3-F1
#
_entry.id   AF-A0A853M8R3-F1
#
_cell.length_a   1.000
_cell.length_b   1.000
_cell.length_c   1.000
_cell.angle_alpha   90.00
_cell.angle_beta   90.00
_cell.angle_gamma   90.00
#
_symmetry.space_group_name_H-M   'P 1'
#
loop_
_entity.id
_entity.type
_entity.pdbx_description
1 polymer ?
#
loop_
_entity_poly.entity_id
_entity_poly.type
_entity_poly.pdbx_seq_one_letter_code
_entity_poly.pdbx_strand_id
1 'polypeptide(L)'
;MSKKLKRQQRSVSRKVTSIRKDAIHKLSYDFDKTHSVIKLEDLSIKAFLKNHKLVGAIADCGVYEFKRQLEYKTEKFSSQLVL
;
A
#
# COMPACT_ATOMS: atom_id res chain seq x y z
N MET A 1 15.97 27.98 -0.03
CA MET A 1 16.01 26.63 0.62
C MET A 1 17.32 25.92 0.24
N SER A 2 18.25 25.77 1.19
CA SER A 2 19.62 25.26 0.94
C SER A 2 19.62 23.85 0.33
N LYS A 3 20.50 23.57 -0.66
CA LYS A 3 20.62 22.29 -1.38
C LYS A 3 20.77 21.08 -0.43
N LYS A 4 21.37 21.29 0.76
CA LYS A 4 21.58 20.26 1.80
C LYS A 4 20.26 19.78 2.42
N LEU A 5 19.36 20.70 2.79
CA LEU A 5 18.04 20.35 3.37
C LEU A 5 17.18 19.53 2.40
N LYS A 6 17.16 19.92 1.11
CA LYS A 6 16.41 19.17 0.08
C LYS A 6 16.92 17.74 -0.09
N ARG A 7 18.24 17.51 0.03
CA ARG A 7 18.83 16.17 -0.03
C ARG A 7 18.45 15.33 1.18
N GLN A 8 18.49 15.90 2.38
CA GLN A 8 18.11 15.21 3.62
C GLN A 8 16.62 14.81 3.59
N GLN A 9 15.73 15.72 3.20
CA GLN A 9 14.30 15.45 3.05
C GLN A 9 14.05 14.28 2.08
N ARG A 10 14.70 14.29 0.90
CA ARG A 10 14.60 13.20 -0.07
C ARG A 10 15.08 11.86 0.49
N SER A 11 16.14 11.85 1.28
CA SER A 11 16.68 10.63 1.90
C SER A 11 15.66 10.02 2.86
N VAL A 12 15.08 10.84 3.74
CA VAL A 12 14.05 10.39 4.69
C VAL A 12 12.81 9.89 3.95
N SER A 13 12.29 10.65 2.98
CA SER A 13 11.12 10.23 2.19
C SER A 13 11.35 8.92 1.43
N ARG A 14 12.57 8.68 0.93
CA ARG A 14 12.94 7.39 0.31
C ARG A 14 12.92 6.26 1.32
N LYS A 15 13.50 6.46 2.51
CA LYS A 15 13.52 5.45 3.57
C LYS A 15 12.10 5.07 3.99
N VAL A 16 11.25 6.05 4.25
CA VAL A 16 9.82 5.83 4.58
C VAL A 16 9.10 5.07 3.47
N THR A 17 9.32 5.46 2.20
CA THR A 17 8.74 4.75 1.05
C THR A 17 9.22 3.31 0.95
N SER A 18 10.49 3.05 1.23
CA SER A 18 11.06 1.70 1.19
C SER A 18 10.48 0.82 2.29
N ILE A 19 10.37 1.33 3.51
CA ILE A 19 9.77 0.61 4.64
C ILE A 19 8.31 0.27 4.33
N ARG A 20 7.54 1.25 3.83
CA ARG A 20 6.14 1.04 3.46
C ARG A 20 5.99 -0.02 2.37
N LYS A 21 6.83 0.02 1.33
CA LYS A 21 6.83 -1.01 0.28
C LYS A 21 7.14 -2.40 0.83
N ASP A 22 8.17 -2.53 1.67
CA ASP A 22 8.54 -3.80 2.29
C ASP A 22 7.41 -4.38 3.15
N ALA A 23 6.75 -3.53 3.96
CA ALA A 23 5.60 -3.94 4.75
C ALA A 23 4.44 -4.46 3.88
N ILE A 24 4.09 -3.73 2.81
CA ILE A 24 3.02 -4.13 1.88
C ILE A 24 3.39 -5.45 1.15
N HIS A 25 4.65 -5.62 0.76
CA HIS A 25 5.12 -6.85 0.11
C HIS A 25 5.00 -8.07 1.01
N LYS A 26 5.38 -7.94 2.28
CA LYS A 26 5.29 -9.01 3.28
C LYS A 26 3.84 -9.34 3.59
N LEU A 27 3.01 -8.34 3.89
CA LEU A 27 1.59 -8.53 4.16
C LEU A 27 0.86 -9.21 2.99
N SER A 28 1.06 -8.73 1.77
CA SER A 28 0.41 -9.33 0.59
C SER A 28 0.89 -10.76 0.32
N TYR A 29 2.16 -11.08 0.61
CA TYR A 29 2.67 -12.44 0.51
C TYR A 29 2.08 -13.37 1.58
N ASP A 30 2.00 -12.89 2.82
CA ASP A 30 1.45 -13.67 3.93
C ASP A 30 -0.04 -13.97 3.70
N PHE A 31 -0.82 -12.97 3.28
CA PHE A 31 -2.24 -13.14 2.95
C PHE A 31 -2.46 -14.19 1.86
N ASP A 32 -1.73 -14.08 0.76
CA ASP A 32 -1.85 -14.98 -0.39
C ASP A 32 -1.39 -16.41 -0.07
N LYS A 33 -0.40 -16.58 0.82
CA LYS A 33 0.04 -17.91 1.26
C LYS A 33 -0.92 -18.58 2.24
N THR A 34 -1.59 -17.79 3.08
CA THR A 34 -2.41 -18.30 4.19
C THR A 34 -3.89 -18.40 3.86
N HIS A 35 -4.39 -17.60 2.92
CA HIS A 35 -5.81 -17.52 2.58
C HIS A 35 -6.03 -17.85 1.11
N SER A 36 -6.82 -18.89 0.82
CA SER A 36 -7.19 -19.24 -0.56
C SER A 36 -8.18 -18.26 -1.20
N VAL A 37 -8.93 -17.51 -0.38
CA VAL A 37 -9.88 -16.48 -0.84
C VAL A 37 -9.64 -15.21 -0.04
N ILE A 38 -9.36 -14.12 -0.75
CA ILE A 38 -9.15 -12.79 -0.15
C ILE A 38 -10.30 -11.90 -0.60
N LYS A 39 -11.07 -11.37 0.36
CA LYS A 39 -12.11 -10.37 0.10
C LYS A 39 -11.53 -8.98 0.35
N LEU A 40 -11.54 -8.13 -0.66
CA LEU A 40 -11.25 -6.70 -0.51
C LEU A 40 -12.56 -5.95 -0.70
N GLU A 41 -12.91 -5.10 0.26
CA GLU A 41 -14.04 -4.20 0.05
C GLU A 41 -13.74 -3.23 -1.10
N ASP A 42 -14.74 -2.95 -1.96
CA ASP A 42 -14.68 -1.85 -2.93
C ASP A 42 -14.80 -0.49 -2.22
N LEU A 43 -13.80 -0.21 -1.40
CA LEU A 43 -13.69 1.03 -0.66
C LEU A 43 -13.14 2.09 -1.63
N SER A 44 -13.93 3.13 -1.92
CA SER A 44 -13.52 4.22 -2.81
C SER A 44 -12.36 5.01 -2.19
N ILE A 45 -11.12 4.57 -2.43
CA ILE A 45 -9.90 5.23 -1.94
C ILE A 45 -9.91 6.72 -2.31
N LYS A 46 -10.45 7.06 -3.49
CA LYS A 46 -10.63 8.46 -3.93
C LYS A 46 -11.55 9.25 -3.02
N ALA A 47 -12.64 8.66 -2.52
CA ALA A 47 -13.55 9.33 -1.58
C ALA A 47 -12.85 9.58 -0.23
N PHE A 48 -12.04 8.63 0.24
CA PHE A 48 -11.27 8.79 1.46
C PHE A 48 -10.17 9.85 1.38
N LEU A 49 -9.51 9.97 0.22
CA LEU A 49 -8.51 11.01 -0.02
C LEU A 49 -9.09 12.43 -0.04
N LYS A 50 -10.41 12.58 -0.27
CA LYS A 50 -11.11 13.88 -0.17
C LYS A 50 -11.34 14.31 1.28
N ASN A 51 -11.32 13.38 2.24
CA ASN A 51 -11.53 13.69 3.64
C ASN A 51 -10.20 14.06 4.31
N HIS A 52 -9.98 15.35 4.56
CA HIS A 52 -8.75 15.86 5.19
C HIS A 52 -8.45 15.25 6.57
N LYS A 53 -9.45 14.72 7.29
CA LYS A 53 -9.23 14.05 8.59
C LYS A 53 -8.62 12.65 8.44
N LEU A 54 -8.87 11.99 7.31
CA LEU A 54 -8.49 10.58 7.07
C LEU A 54 -7.37 10.44 6.02
N VAL A 55 -7.17 11.45 5.18
CA VAL A 55 -6.23 11.42 4.05
C VAL A 55 -4.81 11.07 4.48
N GLY A 56 -4.33 11.59 5.61
CA GLY A 56 -2.98 11.31 6.12
C GLY A 56 -2.78 9.83 6.44
N ALA A 57 -3.64 9.29 7.32
CA ALA A 57 -3.59 7.89 7.71
C ALA A 57 -3.73 6.94 6.52
N ILE A 58 -4.64 7.24 5.59
CA ILE A 58 -4.91 6.38 4.43
C ILE A 58 -3.78 6.45 3.40
N ALA A 59 -3.18 7.62 3.19
CA ALA A 59 -2.00 7.78 2.35
C ALA A 59 -0.79 7.04 2.93
N ASP A 60 -0.61 7.08 4.25
CA ASP A 60 0.48 6.39 4.94
C ASP A 60 0.32 4.87 4.90
N CYS A 61 -0.90 4.34 5.01
CA CYS A 61 -1.16 2.90 4.89
C CYS A 61 -0.92 2.35 3.47
N GLY A 62 -1.02 3.18 2.42
CA GLY A 62 -0.74 2.74 1.05
C GLY A 62 -1.73 1.70 0.51
N VAL A 63 -3.01 1.81 0.88
CA VAL A 63 -4.09 0.84 0.55
C VAL A 63 -4.19 0.55 -0.95
N TYR A 64 -3.98 1.56 -1.80
CA TYR A 64 -3.97 1.38 -3.27
C TYR A 64 -2.85 0.44 -3.75
N GLU A 65 -1.65 0.61 -3.19
CA GLU A 65 -0.50 -0.22 -3.53
C GLU A 65 -0.75 -1.66 -3.08
N PHE A 66 -1.33 -1.85 -1.89
CA PHE A 66 -1.70 -3.17 -1.39
C PHE A 66 -2.72 -3.89 -2.29
N LYS A 67 -3.79 -3.19 -2.71
CA LYS A 67 -4.76 -3.72 -3.67
C LYS A 67 -4.07 -4.14 -4.98
N ARG A 68 -3.26 -3.27 -5.57
CA ARG A 68 -2.51 -3.59 -6.80
C ARG A 68 -1.62 -4.81 -6.63
N GLN A 69 -0.98 -4.98 -5.46
CA GLN A 69 -0.11 -6.13 -5.21
C GLN A 69 -0.88 -7.43 -5.05
N LEU A 70 -2.03 -7.39 -4.39
CA LEU A 70 -2.91 -8.55 -4.28
C LEU A 70 -3.41 -8.96 -5.65
N GLU A 71 -3.93 -8.03 -6.46
CA GLU A 71 -4.47 -8.33 -7.81
C GLU A 71 -3.49 -9.18 -8.65
N TYR A 72 -2.22 -8.78 -8.77
CA TYR A 72 -1.26 -9.56 -9.58
C TYR A 72 -0.73 -10.82 -8.86
N LYS A 73 -0.70 -10.86 -7.53
CA LYS A 73 -0.22 -12.04 -6.78
C LYS A 73 -1.27 -13.14 -6.76
N THR A 74 -2.53 -12.80 -6.57
CA THR A 74 -3.64 -13.77 -6.59
C THR A 74 -3.73 -14.50 -7.93
N GLU A 75 -3.49 -13.80 -9.05
CA GLU A 75 -3.37 -14.42 -10.38
C GLU A 75 -2.22 -15.46 -10.45
N LYS A 76 -1.12 -15.21 -9.74
CA LYS A 76 0.07 -16.07 -9.75
C LYS A 76 -0.03 -17.28 -8.83
N PHE A 77 -0.73 -17.16 -7.70
CA PHE A 77 -0.79 -18.19 -6.66
C PHE A 77 -2.11 -18.97 -6.61
N SER A 78 -3.00 -18.77 -7.59
CA SER A 78 -4.33 -19.40 -7.69
C SER A 78 -5.29 -19.07 -6.54
N SER A 79 -4.99 -18.03 -5.76
CA SER A 79 -5.89 -17.48 -4.75
C SER A 79 -6.95 -16.62 -5.44
N GLN A 80 -8.19 -16.64 -4.95
CA GLN A 80 -9.27 -15.85 -5.54
C GLN A 80 -9.40 -14.51 -4.83
N LEU A 81 -9.20 -13.41 -5.57
CA LEU A 81 -9.54 -12.07 -5.11
C LEU A 81 -11.02 -11.77 -5.42
N VAL A 82 -11.80 -11.46 -4.39
CA VAL A 82 -13.20 -11.05 -4.53
C VAL A 82 -13.31 -9.59 -4.10
N LEU A 83 -13.84 -8.75 -4.98
CA LEU A 83 -14.16 -7.34 -4.74
C LEU A 83 -15.60 -7.18 -4.23
#